data_AF-A0A060ICS1-F1
#
_entry.id   AF-A0A060ICS1-F1
#
_cell.length_a   1.000
_cell.length_b   1.000
_cell.length_c   1.000
_cell.angle_alpha   90.00
_cell.angle_beta   90.00
_cell.angle_gamma   90.00
#
_symmetry.space_group_name_H-M   'P 1'
#
loop_
_entity.id
_entity.type
_entity.pdbx_description
1 polymer ?
#
loop_
_entity_poly.entity_id
_entity_poly.type
_entity_poly.pdbx_seq_one_letter_code
_entity_poly.pdbx_strand_id
1 'polypeptide(L)'
;MTRERQTDRKPGAYARRRAHFALAFFALMAVVLFAWNPDNLYLWIKALHIIAVISWMAGLFYMPRLFIYHTDAEPGSVQSETFKVMERRLLRIIMTPAMMLTWLFGLYLAWSVYGFQGGWLHAKIGLVVLLTAVHVFFSRAVGAFERDENRRSARYWRFMNEAPTLLMILIVILVVVKPF
;
A
#
# COMPACT_ATOMS: atom_id res chain seq x y z
N MET A 1 25.98 14.38 24.08
CA MET A 1 25.18 13.26 23.55
C MET A 1 24.51 13.69 22.26
N THR A 2 25.04 13.28 21.11
CA THR A 2 24.48 13.62 19.79
C THR A 2 23.15 12.89 19.65
N ARG A 3 22.02 13.60 19.66
CA ARG A 3 20.68 13.01 19.45
C ARG A 3 20.63 12.42 18.04
N GLU A 4 20.69 11.09 17.93
CA GLU A 4 20.40 10.37 16.69
C GLU A 4 18.98 10.75 16.24
N ARG A 5 18.86 11.46 15.12
CA ARG A 5 17.56 11.70 14.50
C ARG A 5 17.27 10.54 13.54
N GLN A 6 16.02 10.09 13.44
CA GLN A 6 15.64 9.06 12.47
C GLN A 6 15.82 9.51 11.00
N THR A 7 16.12 10.80 10.78
CA THR A 7 16.53 11.39 9.50
C THR A 7 18.00 11.17 9.17
N ASP A 8 18.83 10.77 10.14
CA ASP A 8 20.27 10.61 9.96
C ASP A 8 20.60 9.31 9.19
N ARG A 9 21.67 9.34 8.38
CA ARG A 9 22.10 8.21 7.53
C ARG A 9 22.51 6.94 8.33
N LYS A 10 23.01 7.10 9.56
CA LYS A 10 23.59 6.02 10.40
C LYS A 10 22.55 5.06 11.01
N PRO A 11 21.46 5.50 11.69
CA PRO A 11 20.43 4.59 12.20
C PRO A 11 19.71 3.81 11.07
N GLY A 12 19.75 4.33 9.84
CA GLY A 12 19.24 3.66 8.65
C GLY A 12 20.04 2.42 8.20
N ALA A 13 21.24 2.15 8.72
CA ALA A 13 22.04 0.98 8.36
C ALA A 13 21.69 -0.26 9.19
N TYR A 14 21.47 -0.09 10.51
CA TYR A 14 21.09 -1.18 11.41
C TYR A 14 19.64 -1.62 11.16
N ALA A 15 18.74 -0.66 10.94
CA ALA A 15 17.37 -0.92 10.49
C ALA A 15 17.33 -1.65 9.14
N ARG A 16 18.21 -1.27 8.19
CA ARG A 16 18.35 -1.98 6.91
C ARG A 16 18.78 -3.43 7.10
N ARG A 17 19.81 -3.69 7.92
CA ARG A 17 20.29 -5.05 8.18
C ARG A 17 19.20 -5.94 8.77
N ARG A 18 18.43 -5.44 9.74
CA ARG A 18 17.27 -6.17 10.29
C ARG A 18 16.19 -6.43 9.24
N ALA A 19 15.88 -5.44 8.40
CA ALA A 19 14.93 -5.61 7.32
C ALA A 19 15.42 -6.65 6.28
N HIS A 20 16.69 -6.62 5.91
CA HIS A 20 17.29 -7.62 5.02
C HIS A 20 17.27 -9.02 5.63
N PHE A 21 17.57 -9.15 6.92
CA PHE A 21 17.52 -10.44 7.60
C PHE A 21 16.08 -10.99 7.66
N ALA A 22 15.10 -10.13 7.99
CA ALA A 22 13.69 -10.51 7.97
C ALA A 22 13.24 -10.92 6.55
N LEU A 23 13.58 -10.12 5.53
CA LEU A 23 13.27 -10.44 4.14
C LEU A 23 13.91 -11.74 3.69
N ALA A 24 15.19 -11.97 4.01
CA ALA A 24 15.90 -13.20 3.69
C ALA A 24 15.30 -14.41 4.41
N PHE A 25 14.94 -14.27 5.69
CA PHE A 25 14.27 -15.30 6.46
C PHE A 25 12.91 -15.66 5.86
N PHE A 26 12.05 -14.66 5.57
CA PHE A 26 10.74 -14.89 4.97
C PHE A 26 10.85 -15.45 3.55
N ALA A 27 11.81 -14.99 2.76
CA ALA A 27 12.07 -15.51 1.42
C ALA A 27 12.55 -16.97 1.47
N LEU A 28 13.51 -17.28 2.36
CA LEU A 28 14.00 -18.64 2.58
C LEU A 28 12.87 -19.56 3.05
N MET A 29 12.06 -19.11 4.01
CA MET A 29 10.91 -19.85 4.50
C MET A 29 9.90 -20.11 3.39
N ALA A 30 9.60 -19.12 2.54
CA ALA A 30 8.73 -19.29 1.38
C ALA A 30 9.32 -20.30 0.36
N VAL A 31 10.62 -20.23 0.08
CA VAL A 31 11.32 -21.16 -0.83
C VAL A 31 11.31 -22.59 -0.28
N VAL A 32 11.59 -22.77 1.02
CA VAL A 32 11.57 -24.09 1.69
C VAL A 32 10.16 -24.68 1.65
N LEU A 33 9.15 -23.88 1.99
CA LEU A 33 7.76 -24.35 1.98
C LEU A 33 7.24 -24.64 0.56
N PHE A 34 7.71 -23.89 -0.44
CA PHE A 34 7.41 -24.15 -1.85
C PHE A 34 8.10 -25.43 -2.35
N ALA A 35 9.40 -25.61 -2.05
CA ALA A 35 10.15 -26.80 -2.44
C ALA A 35 9.63 -28.08 -1.77
N TRP A 36 9.09 -27.96 -0.56
CA TRP A 36 8.49 -29.07 0.18
C TRP A 36 7.11 -29.47 -0.35
N ASN A 37 6.33 -28.53 -0.90
CA ASN A 37 4.98 -28.78 -1.46
C ASN A 37 4.72 -27.93 -2.71
N PRO A 38 5.27 -28.33 -3.88
CA PRO A 38 5.11 -27.57 -5.12
C PRO A 38 3.65 -27.50 -5.61
N ASP A 39 2.81 -28.47 -5.22
CA ASP A 39 1.36 -28.51 -5.56
C ASP A 39 0.56 -27.37 -4.92
N ASN A 40 1.15 -26.65 -3.95
CA ASN A 40 0.53 -25.52 -3.24
C ASN A 40 0.87 -24.14 -3.82
N LEU A 41 1.40 -24.06 -5.04
CA LEU A 41 1.72 -22.77 -5.70
C LEU A 41 0.55 -21.79 -5.67
N TYR A 42 -0.68 -22.27 -5.90
CA TYR A 42 -1.90 -21.47 -5.80
C TYR A 42 -2.07 -20.84 -4.41
N LEU A 43 -1.89 -21.61 -3.33
CA LEU A 43 -2.04 -21.12 -1.96
C LEU A 43 -0.96 -20.07 -1.62
N TRP A 44 0.27 -20.27 -2.10
CA TRP A 44 1.34 -19.30 -1.97
C TRP A 44 1.03 -17.98 -2.68
N ILE A 45 0.58 -18.04 -3.94
CA ILE A 45 0.21 -16.85 -4.70
C ILE A 45 -0.97 -16.13 -4.05
N LYS A 46 -1.97 -16.88 -3.56
CA LYS A 46 -3.08 -16.31 -2.81
C LYS A 46 -2.63 -15.63 -1.51
N ALA A 47 -1.73 -16.25 -0.75
CA ALA A 47 -1.18 -15.65 0.46
C ALA A 47 -0.40 -14.37 0.16
N LEU A 48 0.48 -14.39 -0.85
CA LEU A 48 1.24 -13.22 -1.30
C LEU A 48 0.32 -12.09 -1.79
N HIS A 49 -0.75 -12.41 -2.52
CA HIS A 49 -1.77 -11.44 -2.91
C HIS A 49 -2.41 -10.77 -1.69
N ILE A 50 -2.83 -11.56 -0.68
CA ILE A 50 -3.45 -11.02 0.54
C ILE A 50 -2.48 -10.12 1.30
N ILE A 51 -1.22 -10.53 1.46
CA ILE A 51 -0.17 -9.72 2.11
C ILE A 51 0.04 -8.39 1.37
N ALA A 52 0.09 -8.43 0.04
CA ALA A 52 0.23 -7.24 -0.79
C ALA A 52 -0.97 -6.30 -0.64
N VAL A 53 -2.21 -6.83 -0.65
CA VAL A 53 -3.43 -6.06 -0.43
C VAL A 53 -3.42 -5.39 0.94
N ILE A 54 -3.11 -6.12 2.01
CA ILE A 54 -3.05 -5.58 3.37
C ILE A 54 -2.02 -4.45 3.47
N SER A 55 -0.82 -4.67 2.90
CA SER A 55 0.25 -3.67 2.90
C SER A 55 -0.13 -2.41 2.13
N TRP A 56 -0.82 -2.57 0.99
CA TRP A 56 -1.32 -1.46 0.19
C TRP A 56 -2.43 -0.69 0.93
N MET A 57 -3.40 -1.40 1.51
CA MET A 57 -4.50 -0.81 2.28
C MET A 57 -4.02 -0.06 3.52
N ALA A 58 -3.04 -0.60 4.24
CA ALA A 58 -2.44 0.08 5.39
C ALA A 58 -1.88 1.46 5.00
N GLY A 59 -1.18 1.54 3.86
CA GLY A 59 -0.69 2.81 3.36
C GLY A 59 -1.80 3.75 2.86
N LEU A 60 -2.83 3.21 2.19
CA LEU A 60 -3.99 4.00 1.75
C LEU A 60 -4.78 4.62 2.91
N PHE A 61 -4.90 3.93 4.05
CA PHE A 61 -5.55 4.47 5.24
C PHE A 61 -4.66 5.43 6.03
N TYR A 62 -3.35 5.23 6.00
CA TYR A 62 -2.42 6.06 6.76
C TYR A 62 -2.08 7.38 6.03
N MET A 63 -2.03 7.37 4.69
CA MET A 63 -1.62 8.53 3.90
C MET A 63 -2.53 9.77 4.08
N PRO A 64 -3.87 9.68 4.02
CA PRO A 64 -4.74 10.82 4.30
C PRO A 64 -4.54 11.40 5.70
N ARG A 65 -4.20 10.56 6.69
CA ARG A 65 -3.92 11.02 8.05
C ARG A 65 -2.65 11.86 8.11
N LEU A 66 -1.62 11.46 7.38
CA LEU A 66 -0.41 12.28 7.24
C LEU A 66 -0.75 13.64 6.60
N PHE A 67 -1.54 13.64 5.52
CA PHE A 67 -1.96 14.89 4.86
C PHE A 67 -2.72 15.83 5.79
N ILE A 68 -3.59 15.31 6.66
CA ILE A 68 -4.31 16.13 7.66
C ILE A 68 -3.32 16.82 8.60
N TYR A 69 -2.35 16.08 9.15
CA TYR A 69 -1.36 16.69 10.05
C TYR A 69 -0.37 17.60 9.31
N HIS A 70 -0.09 17.31 8.04
CA HIS A 70 0.76 18.15 7.21
C HIS A 70 0.07 19.45 6.84
N THR A 71 -1.26 19.48 6.65
CA THR A 71 -1.99 20.74 6.44
C THR A 71 -1.91 21.71 7.61
N ASP A 72 -1.68 21.22 8.82
CA ASP A 72 -1.54 22.04 10.02
C ASP A 72 -0.09 22.53 10.24
N ALA A 73 0.88 21.99 9.48
CA ALA A 73 2.29 22.36 9.59
C ALA A 73 2.62 23.55 8.68
N GLU A 74 3.37 24.51 9.20
CA GLU A 74 3.84 25.66 8.43
C GLU A 74 4.84 25.21 7.35
N PRO A 75 4.74 25.68 6.09
CA PRO A 75 5.69 25.36 5.04
C PRO A 75 7.14 25.66 5.44
N GLY A 76 8.06 24.72 5.17
CA GLY A 76 9.47 24.84 5.54
C GLY A 76 9.78 24.62 7.02
N SER A 77 8.76 24.40 7.88
CA SER A 77 8.99 23.98 9.26
C SER A 77 9.62 22.59 9.33
N VAL A 78 10.29 22.29 10.45
CA VAL A 78 10.85 20.95 10.73
C VAL A 78 9.78 19.86 10.62
N GLN A 79 8.55 20.17 11.01
CA GLN A 79 7.41 19.26 10.94
C GLN A 79 6.99 19.01 9.48
N SER A 80 6.87 20.04 8.65
CA SER A 80 6.55 19.90 7.22
C SER A 80 7.61 19.05 6.50
N GLU A 81 8.89 19.35 6.69
CA GLU A 81 9.98 18.57 6.07
C GLU A 81 10.00 17.11 6.53
N THR A 82 9.64 16.85 7.79
CA THR A 82 9.49 15.49 8.30
C THR A 82 8.33 14.77 7.61
N PHE A 83 7.17 15.42 7.44
CA PHE A 83 6.03 14.83 6.74
C PHE A 83 6.31 14.55 5.26
N LYS A 84 6.97 15.47 4.54
CA LYS A 84 7.42 15.24 3.16
C LYS A 84 8.23 13.95 3.03
N VAL A 85 9.17 13.71 3.96
CA VAL A 85 9.96 12.47 3.98
C VAL A 85 9.10 11.25 4.29
N MET A 86 8.20 11.33 5.27
CA MET A 86 7.33 10.21 5.66
C MET A 86 6.38 9.81 4.54
N GLU A 87 5.69 10.78 3.93
CA GLU A 87 4.74 10.59 2.83
C GLU A 87 5.43 9.99 1.60
N ARG A 88 6.57 10.54 1.19
CA ARG A 88 7.36 10.04 0.05
C ARG A 88 7.83 8.60 0.26
N ARG A 89 8.34 8.30 1.47
CA ARG A 89 8.81 6.95 1.82
C ARG A 89 7.65 5.97 1.84
N LEU A 90 6.55 6.32 2.49
CA LEU A 90 5.35 5.48 2.54
C LEU A 90 4.84 5.16 1.14
N LEU A 91 4.76 6.17 0.27
CA LEU A 91 4.33 5.99 -1.11
C LEU A 91 5.26 5.04 -1.89
N ARG A 92 6.56 5.39 -1.97
CA ARG A 92 7.51 4.72 -2.87
C ARG A 92 7.99 3.37 -2.37
N ILE A 93 8.14 3.20 -1.05
CA ILE A 93 8.71 1.97 -0.47
C ILE A 93 7.62 0.95 -0.15
N ILE A 94 6.43 1.39 0.26
CA ILE A 94 5.37 0.49 0.73
C ILE A 94 4.20 0.45 -0.26
N MET A 95 3.54 1.58 -0.50
CA MET A 95 2.26 1.58 -1.19
C MET A 95 2.36 1.18 -2.66
N THR A 96 3.30 1.76 -3.42
CA THR A 96 3.42 1.49 -4.85
C THR A 96 3.88 0.05 -5.14
N PRO A 97 4.92 -0.50 -4.47
CA PRO A 97 5.27 -1.91 -4.64
C PRO A 97 4.15 -2.86 -4.23
N ALA A 98 3.46 -2.58 -3.12
CA ALA A 98 2.34 -3.41 -2.67
C ALA A 98 1.15 -3.39 -3.65
N MET A 99 0.85 -2.24 -4.26
CA MET A 99 -0.15 -2.12 -5.33
C MET A 99 0.25 -2.97 -6.55
N MET A 100 1.50 -2.87 -7.00
CA MET A 100 1.98 -3.63 -8.16
C MET A 100 1.90 -5.14 -7.92
N LEU A 101 2.33 -5.61 -6.74
CA LEU A 101 2.22 -7.01 -6.35
C LEU A 101 0.76 -7.46 -6.23
N THR A 102 -0.12 -6.60 -5.71
CA THR A 102 -1.56 -6.87 -5.65
C THR A 102 -2.13 -7.11 -7.05
N TRP A 103 -1.81 -6.26 -8.03
CA TRP A 103 -2.23 -6.43 -9.42
C TRP A 103 -1.63 -7.69 -10.06
N LEU A 104 -0.32 -7.91 -9.89
CA LEU A 104 0.38 -9.06 -10.45
C LEU A 104 -0.26 -10.37 -9.99
N PHE A 105 -0.38 -10.58 -8.68
CA PHE A 105 -0.95 -11.82 -8.14
C PHE A 105 -2.47 -11.88 -8.35
N GLY A 106 -3.16 -10.74 -8.31
CA GLY A 106 -4.61 -10.67 -8.53
C GLY A 106 -5.01 -11.07 -9.94
N LEU A 107 -4.30 -10.57 -10.96
CA LEU A 107 -4.52 -10.95 -12.36
C LEU A 107 -4.12 -12.39 -12.64
N TYR A 108 -3.01 -12.85 -12.04
CA TYR A 108 -2.63 -14.26 -12.12
C TYR A 108 -3.74 -15.17 -11.57
N LEU A 109 -4.32 -14.86 -10.40
CA LEU A 109 -5.40 -15.64 -9.81
C LEU A 109 -6.70 -15.54 -10.63
N ALA A 110 -7.01 -14.37 -11.17
CA ALA A 110 -8.17 -14.17 -12.05
C ALA A 110 -8.08 -15.03 -13.32
N TRP A 111 -6.88 -15.15 -13.89
CA TRP A 111 -6.63 -15.98 -15.06
C TRP A 111 -6.56 -17.47 -14.73
N SER A 112 -5.71 -17.87 -13.80
CA SER A 112 -5.40 -19.28 -13.51
C SER A 112 -6.53 -20.05 -12.83
N VAL A 113 -7.33 -19.38 -11.99
CA VAL A 113 -8.37 -20.05 -11.19
C VAL A 113 -9.76 -19.81 -11.76
N TYR A 114 -10.03 -18.58 -12.19
CA TYR A 114 -11.37 -18.19 -12.62
C TYR A 114 -11.51 -18.04 -14.13
N GLY A 115 -10.41 -18.03 -14.90
CA GLY A 115 -10.46 -17.81 -16.36
C GLY A 115 -11.17 -16.51 -16.75
N PHE A 116 -11.14 -15.49 -15.88
CA PHE A 116 -11.95 -14.27 -15.98
C PHE A 116 -13.46 -14.48 -16.07
N GLN A 117 -13.98 -15.60 -15.58
CA GLN A 117 -15.41 -15.90 -15.56
C GLN A 117 -16.11 -15.35 -14.31
N GLY A 118 -17.40 -15.01 -14.46
CA GLY A 118 -18.27 -14.50 -13.40
C GLY A 118 -18.31 -12.97 -13.35
N GLY A 119 -19.51 -12.39 -13.28
CA GLY A 119 -19.63 -10.93 -13.29
C GLY A 119 -19.06 -10.28 -12.03
N TRP A 120 -19.10 -10.97 -10.88
CA TRP A 120 -18.51 -10.51 -9.61
C TRP A 120 -17.01 -10.20 -9.76
N LEU A 121 -16.30 -10.96 -10.62
CA LEU A 121 -14.87 -10.79 -10.83
C LEU A 121 -14.58 -9.52 -11.63
N HIS A 122 -15.34 -9.27 -12.69
CA HIS A 122 -15.23 -8.02 -13.46
C HIS A 122 -15.60 -6.80 -12.62
N ALA A 123 -16.69 -6.89 -11.85
CA ALA A 123 -17.09 -5.83 -10.92
C ALA A 123 -15.98 -5.55 -9.89
N LYS A 124 -15.39 -6.61 -9.31
CA LYS A 124 -14.27 -6.50 -8.39
C LYS A 124 -13.06 -5.82 -9.04
N ILE A 125 -12.67 -6.23 -10.25
CA ILE A 125 -11.56 -5.62 -10.97
C ILE A 125 -11.83 -4.13 -11.22
N GLY A 126 -13.05 -3.76 -11.62
CA GLY A 126 -13.47 -2.36 -11.77
C GLY A 126 -13.28 -1.55 -10.48
N LEU A 127 -13.67 -2.10 -9.32
CA LEU A 127 -13.43 -1.45 -8.02
C LEU A 127 -11.94 -1.34 -7.67
N VAL A 128 -11.13 -2.34 -8.02
CA VAL A 128 -9.66 -2.28 -7.81
C VAL A 128 -9.04 -1.21 -8.71
N VAL A 129 -9.53 -1.01 -9.94
CA VAL A 129 -9.12 0.11 -10.80
C VAL A 129 -9.45 1.45 -10.15
N LEU A 130 -10.65 1.61 -9.59
CA LEU A 130 -11.02 2.82 -8.85
C LEU A 130 -10.13 3.02 -7.61
N LEU A 131 -9.77 1.96 -6.90
CA LEU A 131 -8.84 2.02 -5.78
C LEU A 131 -7.44 2.44 -6.23
N THR A 132 -6.98 1.96 -7.38
CA THR A 132 -5.74 2.45 -8.03
C THR A 132 -5.85 3.93 -8.39
N ALA A 133 -6.99 4.39 -8.89
CA ALA A 133 -7.19 5.83 -9.14
C ALA A 133 -7.05 6.66 -7.85
N VAL A 134 -7.59 6.18 -6.72
CA VAL A 134 -7.40 6.81 -5.40
C VAL A 134 -5.92 6.81 -4.99
N HIS A 135 -5.20 5.70 -5.17
CA HIS A 135 -3.76 5.64 -4.92
C HIS A 135 -2.98 6.68 -5.74
N VAL A 136 -3.25 6.77 -7.05
CA VAL A 136 -2.58 7.73 -7.94
C VAL A 136 -2.95 9.16 -7.57
N PHE A 137 -4.19 9.40 -7.14
CA PHE A 137 -4.60 10.70 -6.61
C PHE A 137 -3.77 11.09 -5.36
N PHE A 138 -3.58 10.17 -4.41
CA PHE A 138 -2.71 10.41 -3.26
C PHE A 138 -1.25 10.61 -3.66
N SER A 139 -0.74 9.87 -4.66
CA SER A 139 0.61 10.09 -5.21
C SER A 139 0.80 11.52 -5.73
N ARG A 140 -0.19 12.05 -6.45
CA ARG A 140 -0.17 13.45 -6.91
C ARG A 140 -0.23 14.43 -5.73
N ALA A 141 -1.01 14.12 -4.70
CA ALA A 141 -1.10 14.92 -3.49
C ALA A 141 0.24 14.98 -2.75
N VAL A 142 0.93 13.86 -2.57
CA VAL A 142 2.31 13.84 -2.02
C VAL A 142 3.20 14.80 -2.80
N GLY A 143 3.16 14.75 -4.14
CA GLY A 143 3.93 15.68 -4.97
C GLY A 143 3.57 17.16 -4.76
N ALA A 144 2.30 17.48 -4.51
CA ALA A 144 1.86 18.85 -4.22
C ALA A 144 2.31 19.31 -2.82
N PHE A 145 2.21 18.45 -1.80
CA PHE A 145 2.73 18.73 -0.46
C PHE A 145 4.25 18.92 -0.46
N GLU A 146 4.99 18.12 -1.24
CA GLU A 146 6.44 18.28 -1.38
C GLU A 146 6.86 19.63 -1.94
N ARG A 147 6.03 20.24 -2.79
CA ARG A 147 6.26 21.58 -3.37
C ARG A 147 5.59 22.71 -2.58
N ASP A 148 5.01 22.41 -1.42
CA ASP A 148 4.23 23.37 -0.60
C ASP A 148 3.04 24.01 -1.37
N GLU A 149 2.53 23.31 -2.39
CA GLU A 149 1.46 23.77 -3.28
C GLU A 149 0.07 23.21 -2.89
N ASN A 150 -0.03 22.49 -1.78
CA ASN A 150 -1.31 21.91 -1.38
C ASN A 150 -2.32 23.00 -0.99
N ARG A 151 -3.44 23.07 -1.74
CA ARG A 151 -4.55 24.01 -1.49
C ARG A 151 -5.76 23.35 -0.82
N ARG A 152 -5.68 22.06 -0.48
CA ARG A 152 -6.80 21.30 0.10
C ARG A 152 -6.75 21.35 1.62
N SER A 153 -7.93 21.52 2.24
CA SER A 153 -8.07 21.62 3.70
C SER A 153 -8.03 20.25 4.41
N ALA A 154 -7.77 20.24 5.72
CA ALA A 154 -7.85 19.04 6.55
C ALA A 154 -9.21 18.31 6.43
N ARG A 155 -10.32 19.06 6.29
CA ARG A 155 -11.67 18.47 6.10
C ARG A 155 -11.75 17.65 4.81
N TYR A 156 -11.14 18.14 3.73
CA TYR A 156 -11.08 17.42 2.46
C TYR A 156 -10.35 16.08 2.61
N TRP A 157 -9.20 16.07 3.30
CA TRP A 157 -8.42 14.85 3.50
C TRP A 157 -9.13 13.83 4.41
N ARG A 158 -9.94 14.28 5.37
CA ARG A 158 -10.80 13.39 6.17
C ARG A 158 -11.84 12.69 5.30
N PHE A 159 -12.51 13.44 4.41
CA PHE A 159 -13.47 12.85 3.48
C PHE A 159 -12.79 11.86 2.52
N MET A 160 -11.62 12.21 1.99
CA MET A 160 -10.86 11.31 1.12
C MET A 160 -10.41 10.01 1.80
N ASN A 161 -10.32 9.98 3.13
CA ASN A 161 -10.03 8.76 3.89
C ASN A 161 -11.16 7.72 3.79
N GLU A 162 -12.40 8.12 3.51
CA GLU A 162 -13.53 7.19 3.39
C GLU A 162 -13.52 6.42 2.07
N ALA A 163 -12.93 6.98 1.01
CA ALA A 163 -12.92 6.35 -0.31
C ALA A 163 -12.21 4.98 -0.32
N PRO A 164 -10.98 4.81 0.22
CA PRO A 164 -10.37 3.48 0.36
C PRO A 164 -11.23 2.52 1.22
N THR A 165 -11.89 3.01 2.26
CA THR A 165 -12.69 2.18 3.17
C THR A 165 -13.92 1.61 2.46
N LEU A 166 -14.67 2.46 1.77
CA LEU A 166 -15.85 2.04 1.01
C LEU A 166 -15.48 1.04 -0.09
N LEU A 167 -14.43 1.33 -0.86
CA LEU A 167 -13.96 0.44 -1.92
C LEU A 167 -13.51 -0.92 -1.35
N MET A 168 -12.79 -0.93 -0.23
CA MET A 168 -12.39 -2.16 0.45
C MET A 168 -13.59 -3.02 0.84
N ILE A 169 -14.61 -2.43 1.46
CA ILE A 169 -15.83 -3.15 1.89
C ILE A 169 -16.49 -3.81 0.67
N LEU A 170 -16.71 -3.06 -0.41
CA LEU A 170 -17.34 -3.58 -1.63
C LEU A 170 -16.49 -4.69 -2.28
N ILE A 171 -15.17 -4.51 -2.38
CA ILE A 171 -14.25 -5.51 -2.93
C ILE A 171 -14.29 -6.81 -2.13
N VAL A 172 -14.28 -6.71 -0.79
CA VAL A 172 -14.33 -7.88 0.11
C VAL A 172 -15.66 -8.60 -0.02
N ILE A 173 -16.79 -7.88 -0.03
CA ILE A 173 -18.11 -8.48 -0.21
C ILE A 173 -18.18 -9.22 -1.56
N LEU A 174 -17.72 -8.61 -2.66
CA LEU A 174 -17.76 -9.26 -3.97
C LEU A 174 -16.94 -10.55 -4.02
N VAL A 175 -15.73 -10.58 -3.45
CA VAL A 175 -14.88 -11.78 -3.50
C VAL A 175 -15.38 -12.90 -2.57
N VAL A 176 -16.08 -12.55 -1.49
CA VAL A 176 -16.61 -13.53 -0.52
C VAL A 176 -17.98 -14.05 -0.96
N VAL A 177 -18.93 -13.17 -1.26
CA VAL A 177 -20.33 -13.52 -1.56
C VAL A 177 -20.49 -14.03 -2.98
N LYS A 178 -19.73 -13.49 -3.95
CA LYS A 178 -19.78 -13.85 -5.38
C LYS A 178 -21.22 -13.91 -5.94
N PRO A 179 -21.97 -12.79 -5.91
CA PRO A 179 -23.41 -12.81 -6.14
C PRO A 179 -23.88 -13.11 -7.58
N PHE A 180 -23.01 -13.04 -8.59
CA PHE A 180 -23.33 -13.23 -10.01
C PHE A 180 -22.09 -13.51 -10.86
#